data_AF-A0A5J4ZTY6-F1
#
_entry.id   AF-A0A5J4ZTY6-F1
#
_cell.length_a   1.000
_cell.length_b   1.000
_cell.length_c   1.000
_cell.angle_alpha   90.00
_cell.angle_beta   90.00
_cell.angle_gamma   90.00
#
_symmetry.space_group_name_H-M   'P 1'
#
loop_
_entity.id
_entity.type
_entity.pdbx_description
1 polymer ?
#
loop_
_entity_poly.entity_id
_entity_poly.type
_entity_poly.pdbx_seq_one_letter_code
_entity_poly.pdbx_strand_id
1 'polypeptide(L)'
;MATPPQTLEPQCSEVHNDESELEELEKLEADVKQMAQKILEYRATLPDQLKNTLASILASQRPVVATHLEDWSEPGISGDPDPDAAGLAESGKGTSLAKEDQDTAEKTQLLKQKISSNVSAMPVVLKRMKECMSRIDKLDSCNGFIHPAFKRKRTS
;
A
#
# COMPACT_ATOMS: atom_id res chain seq x y z
N MET A 1 3.17 26.84 -94.50
CA MET A 1 2.21 27.46 -93.55
C MET A 1 1.14 26.41 -93.28
N ALA A 2 0.80 25.97 -92.08
CA ALA A 2 1.24 26.26 -90.73
C ALA A 2 0.71 25.10 -89.85
N THR A 3 1.53 24.67 -88.87
CA THR A 3 1.17 24.18 -87.51
C THR A 3 0.17 23.00 -87.32
N PRO A 4 0.61 21.84 -86.80
CA PRO A 4 -0.15 21.02 -85.83
C PRO A 4 0.24 21.43 -84.38
N PRO A 5 -0.19 20.79 -83.28
CA PRO A 5 -1.45 20.12 -82.88
C PRO A 5 -2.01 20.77 -81.59
N GLN A 6 -3.12 20.30 -81.00
CA GLN A 6 -3.35 20.45 -79.55
C GLN A 6 -3.99 19.19 -78.96
N THR A 7 -3.12 18.35 -78.41
CA THR A 7 -3.45 17.39 -77.36
C THR A 7 -3.63 18.19 -76.06
N LEU A 8 -4.85 18.18 -75.50
CA LEU A 8 -5.08 18.66 -74.15
C LEU A 8 -4.97 17.46 -73.20
N GLU A 9 -3.77 17.26 -72.66
CA GLU A 9 -3.60 16.52 -71.42
C GLU A 9 -4.00 17.45 -70.27
N PRO A 10 -4.88 17.04 -69.33
CA PRO A 10 -4.97 17.73 -68.06
C PRO A 10 -3.74 17.35 -67.25
N GLN A 11 -2.85 18.32 -67.00
CA GLN A 11 -1.81 18.16 -66.00
C GLN A 11 -2.46 17.92 -64.64
N CYS A 12 -2.25 16.72 -64.09
CA CYS A 12 -2.43 16.46 -62.67
C CYS A 12 -1.29 17.17 -61.93
N SER A 13 -1.49 18.44 -61.58
CA SER A 13 -0.58 19.18 -60.71
C SER A 13 -1.01 18.97 -59.25
N GLU A 14 -0.69 17.81 -58.68
CA GLU A 14 -0.50 17.69 -57.23
C GLU A 14 1.00 17.83 -56.98
N VAL A 15 1.45 19.07 -56.76
CA VAL A 15 2.74 19.29 -56.11
C VAL A 15 2.48 19.00 -54.64
N HIS A 16 2.63 17.72 -54.29
CA HIS A 16 2.47 17.20 -52.95
C HIS A 16 3.49 17.89 -52.05
N ASN A 17 3.07 18.32 -50.87
CA ASN A 17 3.90 19.03 -49.90
C ASN A 17 4.75 18.01 -49.12
N ASP A 18 5.51 17.18 -49.84
CA ASP A 18 6.26 16.01 -49.35
C ASP A 18 7.23 16.37 -48.20
N GLU A 19 7.78 17.58 -48.23
CA GLU A 19 8.76 18.05 -47.25
C GLU A 19 8.12 18.35 -45.88
N SER A 20 6.87 18.83 -45.87
CA SER A 20 6.10 19.03 -44.63
C SER A 20 5.71 17.70 -44.00
N GLU A 21 5.36 16.70 -44.81
CA GLU A 21 5.01 15.36 -44.32
C GLU A 21 6.24 14.63 -43.76
N LEU A 22 7.41 14.81 -44.37
CA LEU A 22 8.69 14.28 -43.87
C LEU A 22 9.08 14.89 -42.51
N GLU A 23 8.94 16.21 -42.33
CA GLU A 23 9.26 16.87 -41.06
C GLU A 23 8.29 16.47 -39.94
N GLU A 24 7.00 16.30 -40.24
CA GLU A 24 6.02 15.75 -39.29
C GLU A 24 6.36 14.30 -38.89
N LEU A 25 6.81 13.48 -39.85
CA LEU A 25 7.21 12.10 -39.62
C LEU A 25 8.46 12.01 -38.71
N GLU A 26 9.46 12.85 -38.96
CA GLU A 26 10.68 12.92 -38.14
C GLU A 26 10.36 13.34 -36.70
N LYS A 27 9.50 14.36 -36.54
CA LYS A 27 9.02 14.78 -35.22
C LYS A 27 8.29 13.66 -34.50
N LEU A 28 7.43 12.92 -35.20
CA LEU A 28 6.71 11.80 -34.62
C LEU A 28 7.66 10.67 -34.19
N GLU A 29 8.68 10.36 -34.99
CA GLU A 29 9.70 9.38 -34.62
C GLU A 29 10.47 9.80 -33.36
N ALA A 30 10.85 11.08 -33.26
CA ALA A 30 11.50 11.63 -32.08
C ALA A 30 10.58 11.54 -30.83
N ASP A 31 9.31 11.90 -30.96
CA ASP A 31 8.32 11.81 -29.87
C ASP A 31 8.15 10.35 -29.40
N VAL A 32 8.06 9.39 -30.34
CA VAL A 32 7.95 7.95 -30.01
C VAL A 32 9.20 7.45 -29.27
N LYS A 33 10.40 7.84 -29.73
CA LYS A 33 11.65 7.49 -29.04
C LYS A 33 11.69 8.08 -27.63
N GLN A 34 11.29 9.35 -27.48
CA GLN A 34 11.23 10.01 -26.17
C GLN A 34 10.23 9.32 -25.23
N MET A 35 9.05 8.95 -25.73
CA MET A 35 8.05 8.22 -24.95
C MET A 35 8.56 6.84 -24.52
N ALA A 36 9.21 6.09 -25.42
CA ALA A 36 9.78 4.79 -25.10
C ALA A 36 10.83 4.89 -23.98
N GLN A 37 11.73 5.88 -24.08
CA GLN A 37 12.72 6.16 -23.05
C GLN A 37 12.06 6.49 -21.70
N LYS A 38 11.06 7.37 -21.70
CA LYS A 38 10.33 7.76 -20.49
C LYS A 38 9.59 6.59 -19.84
N ILE A 39 9.00 5.69 -20.65
CA ILE A 39 8.36 4.46 -20.15
C ILE A 39 9.41 3.56 -19.49
N LEU A 40 10.59 3.41 -20.09
CA LEU A 40 11.67 2.59 -19.55
C LEU A 40 12.17 3.15 -18.21
N GLU A 41 12.36 4.46 -18.13
CA GLU A 41 12.72 5.16 -16.89
C GLU A 41 11.67 4.98 -15.79
N TYR A 42 10.38 5.14 -16.11
CA TYR A 42 9.32 4.91 -15.13
C TYR A 42 9.26 3.45 -14.67
N ARG A 43 9.44 2.48 -15.59
CA ARG A 43 9.47 1.05 -15.23
C ARG A 43 10.64 0.72 -14.31
N ALA A 44 11.79 1.37 -14.50
CA ALA A 44 12.95 1.18 -13.66
C ALA A 44 12.82 1.86 -12.29
N THR A 45 12.18 3.04 -12.21
CA THR A 45 12.23 3.88 -11.00
C THR A 45 10.97 3.84 -10.13
N LEU A 46 9.77 3.72 -10.72
CA LEU A 46 8.52 3.76 -9.97
C LEU A 46 8.39 2.66 -8.91
N PRO A 47 8.76 1.39 -9.18
CA PRO A 47 8.62 0.33 -8.18
C PRO A 47 9.42 0.62 -6.91
N ASP A 48 10.66 1.07 -7.06
CA ASP A 48 11.53 1.40 -5.93
C ASP A 48 11.08 2.67 -5.22
N GLN A 49 10.65 3.71 -5.95
CA GLN A 49 10.07 4.92 -5.35
C GLN A 49 8.86 4.57 -4.48
N LEU A 50 7.91 3.79 -5.00
CA LEU A 50 6.73 3.36 -4.25
C LEU A 50 7.11 2.53 -3.01
N LYS A 51 8.01 1.56 -3.18
CA LYS A 51 8.50 0.73 -2.07
C LYS A 51 9.11 1.59 -0.96
N ASN A 52 9.98 2.52 -1.33
CA ASN A 52 10.65 3.39 -0.37
C ASN A 52 9.67 4.34 0.32
N THR A 53 8.75 4.95 -0.42
CA THR A 53 7.70 5.82 0.16
C THR A 53 6.81 5.05 1.13
N LEU A 54 6.37 3.84 0.77
CA LEU A 54 5.57 3.01 1.67
C LEU A 54 6.37 2.56 2.89
N ALA A 55 7.63 2.18 2.73
CA ALA A 55 8.50 1.84 3.85
C ALA A 55 8.67 3.02 4.82
N SER A 56 8.86 4.24 4.32
CA SER A 56 8.94 5.46 5.13
C SER A 56 7.64 5.74 5.88
N ILE A 57 6.48 5.61 5.21
CA ILE A 57 5.15 5.82 5.81
C ILE A 57 4.85 4.77 6.89
N LEU A 58 5.26 3.52 6.66
CA LEU A 58 5.08 2.45 7.64
C LEU A 58 6.02 2.64 8.83
N ALA A 59 7.27 3.06 8.59
CA ALA A 59 8.24 3.33 9.65
C ALA A 59 7.79 4.47 10.57
N SER A 60 7.25 5.56 10.02
CA SER A 60 6.75 6.69 10.81
C SER A 60 5.49 6.38 11.62
N GLN A 61 4.69 5.41 11.14
CA GLN A 61 3.46 4.98 11.82
C GLN A 61 3.66 3.75 12.70
N ARG A 62 4.88 3.20 12.83
CA ARG A 62 5.10 2.10 13.78
C ARG A 62 4.78 2.62 15.19
N PRO A 63 3.79 2.04 15.87
CA PRO A 63 3.64 2.28 17.30
C PRO A 63 4.97 1.91 17.95
N VAL A 64 5.48 2.75 18.84
CA VAL A 64 6.58 2.38 19.74
C VAL A 64 6.00 1.31 20.66
N VAL A 65 5.94 0.08 20.18
CA VAL A 65 5.81 -1.11 21.03
C VAL A 65 7.15 -1.18 21.70
N ALA A 66 7.24 -0.58 22.89
CA ALA A 66 8.38 -0.75 23.77
C ALA A 66 8.69 -2.25 23.79
N THR A 67 9.91 -2.58 23.40
CA THR A 67 10.53 -3.89 23.53
C THR A 67 10.60 -4.24 25.02
N HIS A 68 9.46 -4.60 25.60
CA HIS A 68 9.32 -5.29 26.88
C HIS A 68 8.76 -6.69 26.61
N LEU A 69 9.17 -7.31 25.49
CA LEU A 69 8.86 -8.70 25.17
C LEU A 69 10.12 -9.57 25.09
N GLU A 70 11.31 -8.99 25.32
CA GLU A 70 12.54 -9.77 25.50
C GLU A 70 12.70 -10.31 26.94
N ASP A 71 11.80 -9.92 27.87
CA ASP A 71 11.74 -10.45 29.24
C ASP A 71 10.61 -11.47 29.41
N TRP A 72 10.25 -12.18 28.33
CA TRP A 72 9.39 -13.38 28.41
C TRP A 72 10.20 -14.60 27.99
N SER A 73 11.29 -14.85 28.71
CA SER A 73 11.90 -16.17 28.72
C SER A 73 11.39 -16.93 29.94
N GLU A 74 10.57 -17.94 29.65
CA GLU A 74 10.38 -19.19 30.41
C GLU A 74 9.44 -19.21 31.64
N PRO A 75 8.20 -19.73 31.48
CA PRO A 75 7.41 -20.25 32.59
C PRO A 75 8.02 -21.56 33.11
N GLY A 76 8.96 -21.45 34.04
CA GLY A 76 9.41 -22.58 34.85
C GLY A 76 8.29 -23.03 35.79
N ILE A 77 7.60 -24.11 35.42
CA ILE A 77 6.73 -24.87 36.30
C ILE A 77 7.61 -25.58 37.34
N SER A 78 7.41 -25.35 38.64
CA SER A 78 7.69 -26.33 39.71
C SER A 78 7.48 -25.73 41.11
N GLY A 79 6.39 -26.17 41.77
CA GLY A 79 6.37 -26.52 43.19
C GLY A 79 6.32 -25.40 44.24
N ASP A 80 5.21 -25.34 44.98
CA ASP A 80 5.06 -24.73 46.30
C ASP A 80 4.49 -25.82 47.25
N PRO A 81 4.56 -25.73 48.59
CA PRO A 81 5.56 -25.18 49.52
C PRO A 81 6.16 -26.27 50.44
N ASP A 82 7.21 -25.96 51.20
CA ASP A 82 7.51 -26.65 52.46
C ASP A 82 7.53 -25.62 53.60
N PRO A 83 6.71 -25.75 54.66
CA PRO A 83 6.62 -24.75 55.71
C PRO A 83 7.33 -25.24 56.96
N ASP A 84 8.67 -25.27 57.00
CA ASP A 84 9.38 -25.43 58.27
C ASP A 84 10.85 -24.99 58.17
N ALA A 85 11.09 -23.70 58.39
CA ALA A 85 12.37 -23.20 58.88
C ALA A 85 12.16 -21.84 59.57
N ALA A 86 11.88 -21.89 60.86
CA ALA A 86 11.94 -20.75 61.75
C ALA A 86 13.33 -20.08 61.67
N GLY A 87 13.36 -18.77 61.44
CA GLY A 87 14.60 -17.99 61.41
C GLY A 87 14.32 -16.50 61.34
N LEU A 88 14.14 -15.90 62.52
CA LEU A 88 14.01 -14.47 62.77
C LEU A 88 15.16 -13.69 62.11
N ALA A 89 14.87 -12.80 61.17
CA ALA A 89 15.76 -11.71 60.79
C ALA A 89 14.92 -10.51 60.34
N GLU A 90 14.95 -9.47 61.18
CA GLU A 90 14.32 -8.18 60.93
C GLU A 90 14.91 -7.46 59.71
N SER A 91 14.13 -6.46 59.27
CA SER A 91 14.60 -5.24 58.60
C SER A 91 14.72 -5.32 57.07
N GLY A 92 13.74 -4.72 56.39
CA GLY A 92 13.87 -4.34 54.98
C GLY A 92 12.73 -4.77 54.04
N LYS A 93 11.46 -4.76 54.46
CA LYS A 93 10.34 -5.15 53.56
C LYS A 93 9.11 -4.24 53.65
N GLY A 94 9.33 -2.94 53.91
CA GLY A 94 8.25 -1.94 53.87
C GLY A 94 8.10 -1.26 52.51
N THR A 95 9.16 -1.21 51.71
CA THR A 95 9.26 -0.34 50.53
C THR A 95 9.02 -1.04 49.19
N SER A 96 9.07 -2.38 49.13
CA SER A 96 8.94 -3.12 47.86
C SER A 96 7.48 -3.45 47.49
N LEU A 97 6.63 -3.79 48.47
CA LEU A 97 5.25 -4.21 48.24
C LEU A 97 4.37 -3.06 47.72
N ALA A 98 4.54 -1.85 48.26
CA ALA A 98 3.81 -0.66 47.82
C ALA A 98 4.16 -0.23 46.37
N LYS A 99 5.36 -0.56 45.88
CA LYS A 99 5.80 -0.25 44.52
C LYS A 99 5.22 -1.24 43.50
N GLU A 100 5.11 -2.51 43.87
CA GLU A 100 4.50 -3.56 43.05
C GLU A 100 2.98 -3.37 42.93
N ASP A 101 2.31 -3.00 44.03
CA ASP A 101 0.88 -2.67 44.02
C ASP A 101 0.56 -1.45 43.13
N GLN A 102 1.43 -0.43 43.16
CA GLN A 102 1.30 0.75 42.31
C GLN A 102 1.48 0.41 40.82
N ASP A 103 2.50 -0.38 40.47
CA ASP A 103 2.74 -0.84 39.09
C ASP A 103 1.56 -1.69 38.56
N THR A 104 0.99 -2.54 39.41
CA THR A 104 -0.19 -3.35 39.07
C THR A 104 -1.44 -2.49 38.82
N ALA A 105 -1.64 -1.44 39.62
CA ALA A 105 -2.73 -0.48 39.44
C ALA A 105 -2.58 0.31 38.11
N GLU A 106 -1.36 0.76 37.79
CA GLU A 106 -1.05 1.47 36.55
C GLU A 106 -1.29 0.58 35.31
N LYS A 107 -0.83 -0.68 35.35
CA LYS A 107 -1.09 -1.67 34.30
C LYS A 107 -2.59 -1.91 34.11
N THR A 108 -3.35 -1.99 35.19
CA THR A 108 -4.82 -2.16 35.16
C THR A 108 -5.51 -0.95 34.52
N GLN A 109 -5.08 0.26 34.89
CA GLN A 109 -5.61 1.50 34.31
C GLN A 109 -5.29 1.59 32.81
N LEU A 110 -4.05 1.26 32.42
CA LEU A 110 -3.63 1.26 31.03
C LEU A 110 -4.44 0.25 30.20
N LEU A 111 -4.67 -0.95 30.73
CA LEU A 111 -5.50 -1.97 30.07
C LEU A 111 -6.93 -1.44 29.85
N LYS A 112 -7.53 -0.83 30.87
CA LYS A 112 -8.87 -0.22 30.76
C LYS A 112 -8.90 0.86 29.69
N GLN A 113 -7.88 1.71 29.62
CA GLN A 113 -7.77 2.75 28.60
C GLN A 113 -7.66 2.16 27.19
N LYS A 114 -6.85 1.10 26.99
CA LYS A 114 -6.71 0.41 25.70
C LYS A 114 -8.03 -0.24 25.26
N ILE A 115 -8.71 -0.93 26.18
CA ILE A 115 -10.02 -1.52 25.90
C ILE A 115 -11.02 -0.42 25.52
N SER A 116 -11.07 0.67 26.29
CA SER A 116 -11.98 1.79 26.01
C SER A 116 -11.69 2.46 24.66
N SER A 117 -10.41 2.63 24.31
CA SER A 117 -9.98 3.18 23.02
C SER A 117 -10.37 2.27 21.86
N ASN A 118 -10.20 0.95 22.01
CA ASN A 118 -10.62 0.00 20.99
C ASN A 118 -12.14 -0.02 20.82
N VAL A 119 -12.89 -0.04 21.94
CA VAL A 119 -14.37 0.02 21.93
C VAL A 119 -14.86 1.29 21.23
N SER A 120 -14.20 2.43 21.43
CA SER A 120 -14.59 3.68 20.75
C SER A 120 -14.25 3.69 19.26
N ALA A 121 -13.21 2.97 18.82
CA ALA A 121 -12.84 2.84 17.41
C ALA A 121 -13.71 1.84 16.62
N MET A 122 -14.25 0.81 17.28
CA MET A 122 -15.03 -0.27 16.66
C MET A 122 -16.19 0.21 15.77
N PRO A 123 -17.03 1.18 16.18
CA PRO A 123 -18.13 1.66 15.34
C PRO A 123 -17.67 2.20 13.98
N VAL A 124 -16.52 2.88 13.94
CA VAL A 124 -15.95 3.43 12.70
C VAL A 124 -15.47 2.30 11.78
N VAL A 125 -14.78 1.30 12.35
CA VAL A 125 -14.30 0.13 11.61
C VAL A 125 -15.46 -0.67 11.03
N LEU A 126 -16.50 -0.93 11.84
CA LEU A 126 -17.68 -1.67 11.41
C LEU A 126 -18.46 -0.92 10.32
N LYS A 127 -18.60 0.40 10.44
CA LYS A 127 -19.22 1.24 9.40
C LYS A 127 -18.46 1.13 8.08
N ARG A 128 -17.12 1.28 8.11
CA ARG A 128 -16.27 1.14 6.92
C ARG A 128 -16.39 -0.24 6.30
N MET A 129 -16.38 -1.29 7.11
CA MET A 129 -16.52 -2.66 6.64
C MET A 129 -17.84 -2.87 5.89
N LYS A 130 -18.94 -2.36 6.44
CA LYS A 130 -20.25 -2.39 5.79
C LYS A 130 -20.27 -1.63 4.45
N GLU A 131 -19.63 -0.46 4.40
CA GLU A 131 -19.50 0.31 3.15
C GLU A 131 -18.68 -0.43 2.09
N CYS A 132 -17.58 -1.08 2.48
CA CYS A 132 -16.76 -1.89 1.57
C CYS A 132 -17.55 -3.07 0.99
N MET A 133 -18.27 -3.82 1.83
CA MET A 133 -19.13 -4.93 1.37
C MET A 133 -20.19 -4.43 0.39
N SER A 134 -20.87 -3.32 0.72
CA SER A 134 -21.89 -2.73 -0.17
C SER A 134 -21.32 -2.31 -1.53
N ARG A 135 -20.06 -1.87 -1.59
CA ARG A 135 -19.38 -1.53 -2.84
C ARG A 135 -19.03 -2.77 -3.66
N ILE A 136 -18.63 -3.87 -3.01
CA ILE A 136 -18.33 -5.15 -3.66
C ILE A 136 -19.62 -5.72 -4.27
N ASP A 137 -20.71 -5.79 -3.49
CA ASP A 137 -22.01 -6.29 -3.97
C ASP A 137 -22.51 -5.50 -5.19
N LYS A 138 -22.30 -4.18 -5.18
CA LYS A 138 -22.61 -3.33 -6.32
C LYS A 138 -21.78 -3.69 -7.56
N LEU A 139 -20.49 -3.99 -7.40
CA LEU A 139 -19.63 -4.41 -8.51
C LEU A 139 -20.00 -5.81 -9.03
N ASP A 140 -20.36 -6.74 -8.16
CA ASP A 140 -20.78 -8.08 -8.56
C ASP A 140 -22.15 -8.07 -9.27
N SER A 141 -23.08 -7.20 -8.85
CA SER A 141 -24.35 -6.99 -9.54
C SER A 141 -24.19 -6.29 -10.90
N CYS A 142 -23.11 -5.53 -11.06
CA CYS A 142 -22.68 -5.03 -12.35
C CYS A 142 -22.03 -6.18 -13.11
N ASN A 143 -22.83 -6.89 -13.91
CA ASN A 143 -22.34 -7.70 -15.03
C ASN A 143 -21.77 -6.77 -16.13
N GLY A 144 -20.89 -5.84 -15.73
CA GLY A 144 -20.42 -4.71 -16.51
C GLY A 144 -19.38 -5.15 -17.53
N PHE A 145 -19.26 -4.32 -18.57
CA PHE A 145 -18.31 -4.38 -19.68
C PHE A 145 -16.85 -4.55 -19.22
N ILE A 146 -16.48 -5.74 -18.74
CA ILE A 146 -15.08 -6.14 -18.68
C ILE A 146 -14.66 -6.22 -20.14
N HIS A 147 -13.79 -5.31 -20.54
CA HIS A 147 -13.29 -5.23 -21.90
C HIS A 147 -12.84 -6.63 -22.37
N PRO A 148 -13.18 -7.07 -23.59
CA PRO A 148 -12.98 -8.45 -24.03
C PRO A 148 -11.56 -8.98 -23.81
N ALA A 149 -10.55 -8.10 -23.89
CA ALA A 149 -9.14 -8.44 -23.61
C ALA A 149 -8.89 -9.01 -22.19
N PHE A 150 -9.73 -8.70 -21.20
CA PHE A 150 -9.62 -9.17 -19.82
C PHE A 150 -10.61 -10.28 -19.48
N LYS A 151 -11.39 -10.76 -20.44
CA LYS A 151 -12.28 -11.92 -20.25
C LYS A 151 -11.45 -13.21 -20.39
N ARG A 152 -11.30 -13.96 -19.29
CA ARG A 152 -10.72 -15.31 -19.35
C ARG A 152 -11.62 -16.23 -20.17
N LYS A 153 -11.10 -16.86 -21.22
CA LYS A 153 -11.83 -17.87 -21.99
C LYS A 153 -12.13 -19.06 -21.08
N ARG A 154 -13.41 -19.41 -20.92
CA ARG A 154 -13.81 -20.68 -20.30
C ARG A 154 -13.57 -21.79 -21.32
N THR A 155 -12.63 -22.68 -21.03
CA THR A 155 -12.51 -23.96 -21.72
C THR A 155 -13.58 -24.89 -21.14
N SER A 156 -14.47 -25.40 -21.99
CA SER A 156 -15.40 -26.48 -21.64
C SER A 156 -14.68 -27.82 -21.53
#